data_AF-A0A6P7HYK3-F1
#
_entry.id   AF-A0A6P7HYK3-F1
#
_cell.length_a   1.000
_cell.length_b   1.000
_cell.length_c   1.000
_cell.angle_alpha   90.00
_cell.angle_beta   90.00
_cell.angle_gamma   90.00
#
_symmetry.space_group_name_H-M   'P 1'
#
loop_
_entity.id
_entity.type
_entity.pdbx_description
1 polymer ?
#
loop_
_entity_poly.entity_id
_entity_poly.type
_entity_poly.pdbx_seq_one_letter_code
_entity_poly.pdbx_strand_id
1 'polypeptide(L)'
;MIKWLSVAIVAGLVLESSQLALNVSTSTLVERSDETDFASSLSLGIMPELPCYYPTHIRCWTDWFDRDNPTGTGDWETLYNLRIENPEKICPKPVQIEAQTLSGISAAAAGEVIYRSDTTSGFICRIKDQPDKKCNDYRVRFSCHPPFCGAGVCWTQWYDRDDPSGTGDWELLSNLRLENPGAICDSPLYIEVVTTDTLTPAISTGDSFYIFNPTQGFVCRKTDQPSGTCRDYKVRFGCPCSYKPLPVKEILAQLSD
;
A
#
# COMPACT_ATOMS: atom_id res chain seq x y z
N MET A 1 73.76 31.78 -10.11
CA MET A 1 74.07 30.55 -9.34
C MET A 1 72.85 29.66 -9.46
N ILE A 2 72.80 28.52 -10.16
CA ILE A 2 73.83 27.63 -10.75
C ILE A 2 74.78 26.99 -9.72
N LYS A 3 74.39 25.79 -9.22
CA LYS A 3 75.11 24.48 -9.23
C LYS A 3 74.17 23.45 -8.58
N TRP A 4 73.80 22.29 -9.16
CA TRP A 4 74.51 21.17 -9.83
C TRP A 4 74.74 19.96 -8.88
N LEU A 5 73.75 19.04 -8.89
CA LEU A 5 73.78 17.56 -8.86
C LEU A 5 74.83 16.74 -8.07
N SER A 6 74.33 15.73 -7.33
CA SER A 6 74.85 14.33 -7.19
C SER A 6 73.73 13.51 -6.48
N VAL A 7 73.24 12.31 -6.84
CA VAL A 7 73.61 11.17 -7.73
C VAL A 7 74.39 10.01 -7.09
N ALA A 8 73.66 8.97 -6.66
CA ALA A 8 73.96 7.51 -6.66
C ALA A 8 72.63 6.79 -6.27
N ILE A 9 72.04 5.79 -6.95
CA ILE A 9 72.45 4.63 -7.77
C ILE A 9 72.94 3.42 -6.96
N VAL A 10 72.13 2.33 -6.95
CA VAL A 10 72.49 0.92 -7.24
C VAL A 10 71.24 0.20 -7.83
N ALA A 11 71.46 -0.82 -8.68
CA ALA A 11 70.57 -1.80 -9.37
C ALA A 11 69.12 -2.04 -8.86
N GLY A 12 68.14 -2.50 -9.66
CA GLY A 12 68.20 -3.44 -10.82
C GLY A 12 67.95 -4.89 -10.32
N LEU A 13 67.19 -5.79 -10.97
CA LEU A 13 66.87 -6.06 -12.39
C LEU A 13 65.32 -6.07 -12.63
N VAL A 14 64.69 -6.06 -13.83
CA VAL A 14 64.99 -6.47 -15.23
C VAL A 14 64.79 -7.98 -15.51
N LEU A 15 64.00 -8.46 -16.48
CA LEU A 15 62.89 -7.90 -17.29
C LEU A 15 61.77 -9.01 -17.31
N GLU A 16 61.10 -9.54 -18.36
CA GLU A 16 61.04 -9.29 -19.81
C GLU A 16 59.72 -9.86 -20.42
N SER A 17 58.98 -9.00 -21.16
CA SER A 17 58.10 -9.27 -22.33
C SER A 17 56.99 -10.37 -22.32
N SER A 18 56.04 -10.48 -23.28
CA SER A 18 55.73 -9.68 -24.49
C SER A 18 54.25 -9.85 -24.92
N GLN A 19 53.67 -8.79 -25.51
CA GLN A 19 52.95 -8.70 -26.81
C GLN A 19 52.37 -9.99 -27.48
N LEU A 20 51.25 -9.98 -28.23
CA LEU A 20 50.41 -8.90 -28.80
C LEU A 20 48.99 -9.45 -29.09
N ALA A 21 48.05 -8.60 -29.55
CA ALA A 21 46.63 -8.93 -29.75
C ALA A 21 46.28 -9.45 -31.16
N LEU A 22 45.12 -10.12 -31.32
CA LEU A 22 44.31 -10.16 -32.56
C LEU A 22 42.87 -10.66 -32.26
N ASN A 23 41.88 -10.16 -33.01
CA ASN A 23 40.44 -10.49 -32.91
C ASN A 23 39.94 -11.16 -34.20
N VAL A 24 39.19 -12.28 -34.12
CA VAL A 24 38.30 -12.80 -35.19
C VAL A 24 37.09 -13.52 -34.54
N SER A 25 35.91 -13.44 -35.16
CA SER A 25 34.66 -14.09 -34.72
C SER A 25 34.15 -15.09 -35.77
N THR A 26 33.61 -16.26 -35.36
CA THR A 26 32.53 -16.97 -36.10
C THR A 26 31.88 -18.15 -35.35
N SER A 27 30.55 -18.07 -35.16
CA SER A 27 29.51 -19.05 -35.54
C SER A 27 29.53 -20.57 -35.14
N THR A 28 28.47 -20.95 -34.39
CA THR A 28 27.58 -22.14 -34.57
C THR A 28 27.98 -23.58 -34.17
N LEU A 29 26.90 -24.40 -34.05
CA LEU A 29 26.76 -25.83 -33.66
C LEU A 29 26.71 -26.07 -32.13
N VAL A 30 25.73 -26.69 -31.43
CA VAL A 30 24.44 -27.44 -31.67
C VAL A 30 24.49 -28.86 -31.09
N GLU A 31 23.38 -29.27 -30.44
CA GLU A 31 23.08 -30.59 -29.81
C GLU A 31 23.86 -31.00 -28.54
N ARG A 32 23.37 -31.91 -27.67
CA ARG A 32 22.04 -32.19 -27.05
C ARG A 32 22.24 -33.31 -25.99
N SER A 33 21.27 -33.51 -25.08
CA SER A 33 21.05 -34.75 -24.27
C SER A 33 22.00 -34.94 -23.06
N ASP A 34 21.56 -35.44 -21.89
CA ASP A 34 20.20 -35.74 -21.36
C ASP A 34 20.16 -35.60 -19.80
N GLU A 35 19.03 -35.97 -19.20
CA GLU A 35 18.63 -35.98 -17.78
C GLU A 35 19.49 -36.95 -16.90
N THR A 36 19.42 -37.04 -15.56
CA THR A 36 18.30 -36.89 -14.60
C THR A 36 18.70 -36.41 -13.18
N ASP A 37 17.67 -36.22 -12.34
CA ASP A 37 17.62 -36.37 -10.87
C ASP A 37 18.43 -35.45 -9.93
N PHE A 38 17.73 -34.44 -9.38
CA PHE A 38 17.55 -34.41 -7.92
C PHE A 38 16.18 -33.85 -7.52
N ALA A 39 15.35 -34.66 -6.87
CA ALA A 39 14.00 -34.29 -6.44
C ALA A 39 13.95 -33.83 -4.98
N SER A 40 12.85 -33.14 -4.64
CA SER A 40 12.40 -32.83 -3.27
C SER A 40 13.22 -31.82 -2.45
N SER A 41 12.78 -30.56 -2.48
CA SER A 41 12.73 -29.72 -1.28
C SER A 41 11.39 -28.99 -1.20
N LEU A 42 10.53 -29.41 -0.26
CA LEU A 42 9.24 -28.77 0.00
C LEU A 42 9.43 -27.46 0.79
N SER A 43 9.54 -26.33 0.09
CA SER A 43 9.50 -25.01 0.71
C SER A 43 8.05 -24.58 1.01
N LEU A 44 7.55 -24.88 2.21
CA LEU A 44 6.33 -24.24 2.72
C LEU A 44 6.62 -22.78 3.06
N GLY A 45 5.72 -21.90 2.64
CA GLY A 45 5.82 -20.46 2.85
C GLY A 45 6.74 -19.77 1.82
N ILE A 46 6.41 -18.60 1.29
CA ILE A 46 5.34 -17.67 1.65
C ILE A 46 4.58 -17.31 0.36
N MET A 47 3.26 -17.55 0.30
CA MET A 47 2.43 -16.76 -0.63
C MET A 47 2.54 -15.31 -0.17
N PRO A 48 2.96 -14.36 -1.02
CA PRO A 48 2.87 -12.96 -0.63
C PRO A 48 1.41 -12.67 -0.33
N GLU A 49 1.14 -12.00 0.80
CA GLU A 49 -0.16 -11.38 0.99
C GLU A 49 -0.38 -10.45 -0.21
N LEU A 50 -1.26 -10.82 -1.13
CA LEU A 50 -1.78 -9.89 -2.13
C LEU A 50 -2.47 -8.79 -1.31
N PRO A 51 -1.90 -7.59 -1.20
CA PRO A 51 -2.47 -6.59 -0.32
C PRO A 51 -3.81 -6.21 -0.92
N CYS A 52 -4.90 -6.40 -0.17
CA CYS A 52 -6.17 -5.74 -0.45
C CYS A 52 -5.84 -4.26 -0.61
N TYR A 53 -5.79 -3.78 -1.86
CA TYR A 53 -5.05 -2.56 -2.20
C TYR A 53 -5.66 -1.38 -1.43
N TYR A 54 -5.00 -0.99 -0.34
CA TYR A 54 -5.48 0.06 0.54
C TYR A 54 -5.71 1.30 -0.32
N PRO A 55 -6.96 1.80 -0.44
CA PRO A 55 -7.25 2.90 -1.34
C PRO A 55 -6.54 4.14 -0.81
N THR A 56 -5.36 4.43 -1.35
CA THR A 56 -4.40 5.43 -0.85
C THR A 56 -4.93 6.87 -0.88
N HIS A 57 -6.00 7.09 -1.66
CA HIS A 57 -6.76 8.32 -1.74
C HIS A 57 -7.79 8.49 -0.60
N ILE A 58 -8.16 7.41 0.10
CA ILE A 58 -9.15 7.42 1.18
C ILE A 58 -8.43 7.43 2.53
N ARG A 59 -8.43 8.60 3.16
CA ARG A 59 -7.79 8.84 4.45
C ARG A 59 -8.72 9.66 5.31
N CYS A 60 -8.87 9.28 6.58
CA CYS A 60 -9.50 10.13 7.59
C CYS A 60 -8.47 10.52 8.65
N TRP A 61 -8.84 11.45 9.50
CA TRP A 61 -8.10 11.79 10.71
C TRP A 61 -8.77 11.17 11.93
N THR A 62 -7.97 10.78 12.92
CA THR A 62 -8.46 10.52 14.28
C THR A 62 -9.06 11.77 14.90
N ASP A 63 -9.72 11.59 16.05
CA ASP A 63 -9.86 12.65 17.04
C ASP A 63 -8.50 13.26 17.42
N TRP A 64 -8.54 14.41 18.09
CA TRP A 64 -7.36 15.02 18.69
C TRP A 64 -7.04 14.35 20.02
N PHE A 65 -5.77 14.05 20.24
CA PHE A 65 -5.21 13.59 21.51
C PHE A 65 -4.30 14.68 22.11
N ASP A 66 -4.33 14.73 23.43
CA ASP A 66 -3.74 15.72 24.32
C ASP A 66 -3.51 14.93 25.61
N ARG A 67 -2.25 14.75 26.01
CA ARG A 67 -1.85 13.72 26.98
C ARG A 67 -0.72 14.17 27.90
N ASP A 68 0.25 14.91 27.39
CA ASP A 68 1.24 15.60 28.21
C ASP A 68 0.94 17.11 28.26
N ASN A 69 1.59 17.85 29.16
CA ASN A 69 1.47 19.30 29.26
C ASN A 69 2.89 19.89 29.30
N PRO A 70 3.14 21.11 28.81
CA PRO A 70 4.47 21.72 28.57
C PRO A 70 5.25 22.05 29.86
N THR A 71 5.54 21.03 30.65
CA THR A 71 6.04 21.09 32.02
C THR A 71 7.26 20.16 32.17
N GLY A 72 8.09 20.41 33.17
CA GLY A 72 9.27 19.58 33.46
C GLY A 72 10.36 19.64 32.38
N THR A 73 10.17 18.95 31.25
CA THR A 73 11.17 18.81 30.17
C THR A 73 10.70 19.24 28.78
N GLY A 74 9.40 19.42 28.56
CA GLY A 74 8.82 19.61 27.23
C GLY A 74 7.34 19.27 27.22
N ASP A 75 6.86 18.93 26.03
CA ASP A 75 5.53 18.41 25.74
C ASP A 75 5.72 17.18 24.81
N TRP A 76 5.16 16.04 25.20
CA TRP A 76 5.54 14.71 24.72
C TRP A 76 4.34 13.85 24.27
N GLU A 77 3.58 14.37 23.30
CA GLU A 77 2.55 13.71 22.49
C GLU A 77 3.07 12.51 21.65
N THR A 78 3.56 11.51 22.37
CA THR A 78 4.31 10.36 21.86
C THR A 78 3.40 9.19 21.52
N LEU A 79 3.51 8.69 20.28
CA LEU A 79 2.60 7.67 19.72
C LEU A 79 2.53 6.37 20.55
N TYR A 80 3.60 6.04 21.26
CA TYR A 80 3.63 4.89 22.18
C TYR A 80 2.66 5.07 23.36
N ASN A 81 2.78 6.17 24.12
CA ASN A 81 1.92 6.42 25.28
C ASN A 81 0.47 6.68 24.85
N LEU A 82 0.28 7.44 23.76
CA LEU A 82 -1.03 7.73 23.20
C LEU A 82 -1.83 6.47 22.86
N ARG A 83 -1.18 5.40 22.36
CA ARG A 83 -1.83 4.11 22.08
C ARG A 83 -2.14 3.28 23.33
N ILE A 84 -1.42 3.48 24.44
CA ILE A 84 -1.68 2.80 25.71
C ILE A 84 -2.91 3.42 26.39
N GLU A 85 -2.99 4.75 26.38
CA GLU A 85 -4.06 5.51 27.02
C GLU A 85 -5.32 5.62 26.14
N ASN A 86 -5.17 5.53 24.82
CA ASN A 86 -6.26 5.50 23.85
C ASN A 86 -6.24 4.19 23.02
N PRO A 87 -6.53 3.03 23.64
CA PRO A 87 -6.51 1.73 22.97
C PRO A 87 -7.46 1.72 21.77
N GLU A 88 -6.98 1.16 20.65
CA GLU A 88 -7.69 1.08 19.37
C GLU A 88 -8.09 2.44 18.72
N LYS A 89 -7.70 3.60 19.31
CA LYS A 89 -8.02 4.94 18.76
C LYS A 89 -7.01 5.48 17.75
N ILE A 90 -5.86 4.83 17.59
CA ILE A 90 -4.86 5.20 16.57
C ILE A 90 -4.44 3.94 15.79
N CYS A 91 -4.52 3.98 14.46
CA CYS A 91 -4.21 2.83 13.60
C CYS A 91 -2.77 2.31 13.81
N PRO A 92 -2.49 1.01 13.56
CA PRO A 92 -1.16 0.42 13.70
C PRO A 92 -0.06 1.07 12.85
N LYS A 93 -0.40 1.64 11.68
CA LYS A 93 0.52 2.33 10.77
C LYS A 93 -0.06 3.69 10.31
N PRO A 94 0.15 4.77 11.06
CA PRO A 94 -0.31 6.11 10.67
C PRO A 94 0.46 6.65 9.46
N VAL A 95 -0.22 7.47 8.65
CA VAL A 95 0.26 7.91 7.32
C VAL A 95 0.70 9.38 7.31
N GLN A 96 0.14 10.20 8.20
CA GLN A 96 0.58 11.55 8.56
C GLN A 96 0.25 11.79 10.04
N ILE A 97 0.94 12.74 10.65
CA ILE A 97 0.60 13.37 11.93
C ILE A 97 0.29 14.85 11.65
N GLU A 98 -0.64 15.41 12.40
CA GLU A 98 -0.92 16.85 12.45
C GLU A 98 -0.82 17.29 13.91
N ALA A 99 -0.17 18.42 14.16
CA ALA A 99 0.07 18.96 15.50
C ALA A 99 -0.23 20.47 15.52
N GLN A 100 -1.01 20.89 16.51
CA GLN A 100 -1.37 22.28 16.76
C GLN A 100 -1.42 22.56 18.25
N THR A 101 -1.26 23.82 18.64
CA THR A 101 -1.51 24.26 20.01
C THR A 101 -2.98 24.04 20.39
N LEU A 102 -3.30 24.03 21.69
CA LEU A 102 -4.71 24.02 22.12
C LEU A 102 -5.51 25.23 21.62
N SER A 103 -4.84 26.36 21.33
CA SER A 103 -5.39 27.55 20.68
C SER A 103 -5.57 27.43 19.15
N GLY A 104 -5.21 26.31 18.53
CA GLY A 104 -5.42 26.04 17.11
C GLY A 104 -4.33 26.57 16.17
N ILE A 105 -3.17 26.95 16.69
CA ILE A 105 -2.01 27.41 15.90
C ILE A 105 -1.21 26.17 15.49
N SER A 106 -0.97 25.96 14.19
CA SER A 106 -0.16 24.83 13.73
C SER A 106 1.29 24.94 14.24
N ALA A 107 1.95 23.81 14.50
CA ALA A 107 3.31 23.82 15.04
C ALA A 107 4.34 24.59 14.18
N ALA A 108 4.12 24.67 12.86
CA ALA A 108 4.93 25.49 11.96
C ALA A 108 4.69 27.01 12.11
N ALA A 109 3.48 27.43 12.50
CA ALA A 109 3.12 28.82 12.75
C ALA A 109 3.40 29.27 14.19
N ALA A 110 3.50 28.35 15.14
CA ALA A 110 3.86 28.62 16.54
C ALA A 110 5.33 29.06 16.71
N GLY A 111 6.21 28.72 15.75
CA GLY A 111 7.59 29.21 15.69
C GLY A 111 8.61 28.47 16.58
N GLU A 112 8.22 27.35 17.18
CA GLU A 112 9.06 26.58 18.11
C GLU A 112 9.92 25.51 17.42
N VAL A 113 11.06 25.18 18.05
CA VAL A 113 12.02 24.18 17.59
C VAL A 113 11.50 22.78 17.94
N ILE A 114 10.64 22.24 17.08
CA ILE A 114 10.04 20.91 17.28
C ILE A 114 11.10 19.80 17.10
N TYR A 115 11.23 18.92 18.09
CA TYR A 115 12.23 17.85 18.07
C TYR A 115 11.80 16.64 17.23
N ARG A 116 10.51 16.28 17.29
CA ARG A 116 9.89 15.24 16.44
C ARG A 116 8.46 15.64 16.09
N SER A 117 8.04 15.28 14.88
CA SER A 117 6.66 15.36 14.39
C SER A 117 6.55 14.35 13.26
N ASP A 118 6.42 13.07 13.62
CA ASP A 118 6.40 11.97 12.67
C ASP A 118 5.50 10.81 13.14
N THR A 119 5.12 9.92 12.22
CA THR A 119 4.16 8.83 12.46
C THR A 119 4.75 7.61 13.17
N THR A 120 6.01 7.66 13.63
CA THR A 120 6.65 6.63 14.45
C THR A 120 6.88 7.13 15.88
N SER A 121 7.37 8.35 16.03
CA SER A 121 7.62 9.00 17.33
C SER A 121 6.36 9.57 17.97
N GLY A 122 5.46 10.15 17.16
CA GLY A 122 4.52 11.17 17.61
C GLY A 122 5.09 12.58 17.45
N PHE A 123 4.61 13.52 18.27
CA PHE A 123 5.10 14.89 18.36
C PHE A 123 5.87 15.11 19.67
N ILE A 124 6.92 15.93 19.62
CA ILE A 124 7.73 16.26 20.81
C ILE A 124 8.26 17.70 20.69
N CYS A 125 7.84 18.57 21.60
CA CYS A 125 8.54 19.82 21.93
C CYS A 125 9.42 19.60 23.17
N ARG A 126 10.62 20.19 23.23
CA ARG A 126 11.50 20.07 24.41
C ARG A 126 11.94 21.45 24.89
N ILE A 127 11.66 21.76 26.16
CA ILE A 127 12.01 23.03 26.83
C ILE A 127 13.49 23.38 26.66
N LYS A 128 14.37 22.36 26.71
CA LYS A 128 15.82 22.58 26.57
C LYS A 128 16.23 23.13 25.20
N ASP A 129 15.48 22.81 24.14
CA ASP A 129 15.79 23.21 22.76
C ASP A 129 15.28 24.64 22.48
N GLN A 130 14.23 25.10 23.17
CA GLN A 130 13.63 26.42 22.90
C GLN A 130 14.48 27.58 23.42
N PRO A 131 14.52 28.75 22.73
CA PRO A 131 15.28 29.91 23.19
C PRO A 131 14.81 30.49 24.53
N ASP A 132 13.50 30.53 24.76
CA ASP A 132 12.85 31.13 25.94
C ASP A 132 12.62 30.14 27.10
N LYS A 133 12.94 28.86 26.87
CA LYS A 133 12.75 27.73 27.80
C LYS A 133 11.29 27.44 28.17
N LYS A 134 10.38 27.55 27.21
CA LYS A 134 9.00 27.04 27.31
C LYS A 134 8.68 26.12 26.14
N CYS A 135 7.54 25.43 26.21
CA CYS A 135 6.85 24.90 25.04
C CYS A 135 5.41 25.48 25.07
N ASN A 136 4.76 25.66 23.92
CA ASN A 136 3.30 25.70 23.90
C ASN A 136 2.72 24.34 24.25
N ASP A 137 1.42 24.33 24.54
CA ASP A 137 0.59 23.19 24.90
C ASP A 137 -0.03 22.61 23.61
N TYR A 138 0.40 21.43 23.17
CA TYR A 138 0.01 20.83 21.88
C TYR A 138 -0.93 19.64 22.01
N ARG A 139 -1.71 19.47 20.94
CA ARG A 139 -2.49 18.27 20.67
C ARG A 139 -2.19 17.74 19.28
N VAL A 140 -2.25 16.42 19.12
CA VAL A 140 -1.96 15.71 17.87
C VAL A 140 -3.16 14.95 17.34
N ARG A 141 -3.19 14.73 16.03
CA ARG A 141 -4.04 13.71 15.41
C ARG A 141 -3.30 12.99 14.29
N PHE A 142 -3.78 11.80 13.95
CA PHE A 142 -3.12 10.91 13.01
C PHE A 142 -4.04 10.61 11.82
N SER A 143 -3.49 10.60 10.60
CA SER A 143 -4.27 10.18 9.43
C SER A 143 -4.10 8.68 9.19
N CYS A 144 -5.19 7.96 8.97
CA CYS A 144 -5.20 6.51 8.75
C CYS A 144 -5.99 6.15 7.47
N HIS A 145 -5.72 4.97 6.90
CA HIS A 145 -6.51 4.38 5.81
C HIS A 145 -7.67 3.54 6.37
N PRO A 146 -8.67 3.15 5.54
CA PRO A 146 -9.53 2.00 5.81
C PRO A 146 -8.72 0.75 6.22
N PRO A 147 -9.28 -0.19 7.02
CA PRO A 147 -10.62 -0.15 7.61
C PRO A 147 -10.72 0.79 8.81
N PHE A 148 -9.60 1.28 9.34
CA PHE A 148 -9.56 2.16 10.51
C PHE A 148 -10.29 3.50 10.27
N CYS A 149 -10.18 4.02 9.05
CA CYS A 149 -10.82 5.25 8.62
C CYS A 149 -11.98 5.00 7.67
N GLY A 150 -13.13 4.65 8.24
CA GLY A 150 -14.43 4.54 7.59
C GLY A 150 -15.51 4.36 8.65
N ALA A 151 -16.78 4.62 8.31
CA ALA A 151 -17.90 4.53 9.25
C ALA A 151 -18.31 3.08 9.62
N GLY A 152 -17.34 2.16 9.61
CA GLY A 152 -17.57 0.74 9.35
C GLY A 152 -17.56 0.43 7.84
N VAL A 153 -17.30 -0.84 7.51
CA VAL A 153 -17.43 -1.38 6.16
C VAL A 153 -18.75 -2.14 6.07
N CYS A 154 -19.65 -1.68 5.20
CA CYS A 154 -20.91 -2.33 4.92
C CYS A 154 -20.80 -3.02 3.57
N TRP A 155 -20.91 -4.35 3.58
CA TRP A 155 -20.90 -5.17 2.38
C TRP A 155 -22.25 -5.07 1.66
N THR A 156 -22.20 -4.99 0.33
CA THR A 156 -23.37 -5.20 -0.52
C THR A 156 -23.87 -6.65 -0.43
N GLN A 157 -25.02 -6.92 -1.05
CA GLN A 157 -25.33 -8.28 -1.49
C GLN A 157 -24.25 -8.81 -2.47
N TRP A 158 -24.29 -10.12 -2.73
CA TRP A 158 -23.53 -10.71 -3.83
C TRP A 158 -24.17 -10.36 -5.17
N TYR A 159 -23.33 -10.16 -6.18
CA TYR A 159 -23.68 -9.99 -7.58
C TYR A 159 -23.01 -11.07 -8.40
N ASP A 160 -23.76 -11.58 -9.37
CA ASP A 160 -23.59 -12.86 -10.05
C ASP A 160 -24.33 -12.65 -11.38
N ARG A 161 -23.62 -12.19 -12.42
CA ARG A 161 -24.19 -11.47 -13.58
C ARG A 161 -23.66 -11.95 -14.93
N ASP A 162 -22.49 -12.57 -15.02
CA ASP A 162 -21.96 -13.15 -16.26
C ASP A 162 -21.37 -14.55 -16.04
N ASP A 163 -22.18 -15.60 -16.27
CA ASP A 163 -21.71 -17.00 -16.26
C ASP A 163 -20.40 -17.15 -17.06
N PRO A 164 -19.49 -18.10 -16.73
CA PRO A 164 -18.23 -18.39 -17.45
C PRO A 164 -18.44 -19.02 -18.85
N SER A 165 -19.49 -18.61 -19.55
CA SER A 165 -19.78 -18.81 -20.96
C SER A 165 -18.78 -18.02 -21.85
N GLY A 166 -19.06 -17.87 -23.15
CA GLY A 166 -18.30 -16.99 -24.05
C GLY A 166 -16.77 -17.00 -23.86
N THR A 167 -16.21 -15.83 -23.54
CA THR A 167 -14.77 -15.56 -23.39
C THR A 167 -14.22 -15.70 -21.97
N GLY A 168 -15.06 -15.85 -20.95
CA GLY A 168 -14.68 -15.67 -19.54
C GLY A 168 -15.89 -15.40 -18.65
N ASP A 169 -15.62 -14.86 -17.48
CA ASP A 169 -16.53 -14.40 -16.43
C ASP A 169 -16.18 -12.92 -16.16
N TRP A 170 -17.21 -12.06 -16.13
CA TRP A 170 -17.06 -10.61 -16.31
C TRP A 170 -17.89 -9.75 -15.33
N GLU A 171 -17.68 -9.97 -14.03
CA GLU A 171 -18.25 -9.18 -12.92
C GLU A 171 -17.69 -7.73 -12.82
N LEU A 172 -17.90 -6.94 -13.88
CA LEU A 172 -17.48 -5.54 -14.00
C LEU A 172 -18.39 -4.59 -13.22
N LEU A 173 -17.79 -3.78 -12.35
CA LEU A 173 -18.48 -2.82 -11.48
C LEU A 173 -19.34 -1.80 -12.25
N SER A 174 -18.95 -1.43 -13.48
CA SER A 174 -19.73 -0.55 -14.35
C SER A 174 -21.09 -1.14 -14.71
N ASN A 175 -21.12 -2.43 -15.03
CA ASN A 175 -22.30 -3.15 -15.47
C ASN A 175 -23.20 -3.42 -14.25
N LEU A 176 -22.59 -3.87 -13.15
CA LEU A 176 -23.27 -4.14 -11.89
C LEU A 176 -23.98 -2.90 -11.32
N ARG A 177 -23.39 -1.70 -11.44
CA ARG A 177 -24.06 -0.43 -11.07
C ARG A 177 -25.20 -0.04 -12.01
N LEU A 178 -25.05 -0.29 -13.31
CA LEU A 178 -26.09 0.02 -14.30
C LEU A 178 -27.33 -0.87 -14.07
N GLU A 179 -27.11 -2.14 -13.76
CA GLU A 179 -28.16 -3.12 -13.46
C GLU A 179 -28.70 -2.99 -12.01
N ASN A 180 -27.93 -2.40 -11.08
CA ASN A 180 -28.33 -2.17 -9.69
C ASN A 180 -28.11 -0.71 -9.23
N PRO A 181 -28.87 0.28 -9.74
CA PRO A 181 -28.66 1.70 -9.45
C PRO A 181 -28.75 2.02 -7.95
N GLY A 182 -27.74 2.71 -7.42
CA GLY A 182 -27.65 3.12 -6.01
C GLY A 182 -27.38 1.99 -5.01
N ALA A 183 -27.31 0.71 -5.43
CA ALA A 183 -27.05 -0.41 -4.52
C ALA A 183 -25.56 -0.56 -4.18
N ILE A 184 -24.66 -0.13 -5.08
CA ILE A 184 -23.20 -0.16 -4.89
C ILE A 184 -22.69 1.28 -4.86
N CYS A 185 -21.96 1.65 -3.81
CA CYS A 185 -21.40 2.98 -3.64
C CYS A 185 -20.42 3.39 -4.75
N ASP A 186 -20.30 4.70 -4.98
CA ASP A 186 -19.52 5.30 -6.06
C ASP A 186 -18.00 5.04 -5.98
N SER A 187 -17.50 4.82 -4.77
CA SER A 187 -16.10 4.41 -4.49
C SER A 187 -16.07 3.28 -3.45
N PRO A 188 -16.12 2.00 -3.87
CA PRO A 188 -15.97 0.87 -2.98
C PRO A 188 -14.56 0.81 -2.37
N LEU A 189 -14.49 0.39 -1.12
CA LEU A 189 -13.25 0.24 -0.36
C LEU A 189 -12.60 -1.13 -0.59
N TYR A 190 -13.44 -2.16 -0.79
CA TYR A 190 -13.04 -3.56 -0.92
C TYR A 190 -13.89 -4.28 -1.96
N ILE A 191 -13.34 -5.35 -2.52
CA ILE A 191 -14.06 -6.37 -3.28
C ILE A 191 -13.76 -7.72 -2.64
N GLU A 192 -14.77 -8.58 -2.57
CA GLU A 192 -14.64 -9.98 -2.17
C GLU A 192 -15.22 -10.82 -3.32
N VAL A 193 -14.51 -11.90 -3.69
CA VAL A 193 -14.87 -12.73 -4.84
C VAL A 193 -14.77 -14.20 -4.44
N VAL A 194 -15.83 -14.95 -4.69
CA VAL A 194 -15.94 -16.37 -4.37
C VAL A 194 -16.60 -17.13 -5.51
N THR A 195 -16.32 -18.42 -5.64
CA THR A 195 -17.02 -19.27 -6.61
C THR A 195 -18.50 -19.39 -6.26
N THR A 196 -19.35 -19.52 -7.27
CA THR A 196 -20.80 -19.57 -7.08
C THR A 196 -21.27 -20.81 -6.30
N ASP A 197 -20.57 -21.93 -6.52
CA ASP A 197 -20.91 -23.31 -6.13
C ASP A 197 -20.65 -23.64 -4.65
N THR A 198 -19.54 -23.17 -4.11
CA THR A 198 -18.95 -23.60 -2.84
C THR A 198 -18.51 -22.42 -1.97
N LEU A 199 -18.63 -21.19 -2.48
CA LEU A 199 -18.08 -19.98 -1.88
C LEU A 199 -16.55 -20.06 -1.67
N THR A 200 -15.84 -20.81 -2.54
CA THR A 200 -14.37 -20.89 -2.49
C THR A 200 -13.79 -19.51 -2.85
N PRO A 201 -12.96 -18.88 -2.00
CA PRO A 201 -12.35 -17.59 -2.33
C PRO A 201 -11.56 -17.67 -3.63
N ALA A 202 -11.73 -16.69 -4.53
CA ALA A 202 -11.16 -16.76 -5.87
C ALA A 202 -9.63 -16.98 -5.87
N ILE A 203 -8.91 -16.32 -4.95
CA ILE A 203 -7.46 -16.51 -4.73
C ILE A 203 -7.03 -17.95 -4.38
N SER A 204 -7.96 -18.82 -3.98
CA SER A 204 -7.70 -20.21 -3.58
C SER A 204 -8.04 -21.23 -4.69
N THR A 205 -8.49 -20.76 -5.87
CA THR A 205 -8.98 -21.63 -6.95
C THR A 205 -7.89 -22.14 -7.91
N GLY A 206 -6.82 -21.36 -8.07
CA GLY A 206 -5.77 -21.56 -9.08
C GLY A 206 -5.99 -20.81 -10.40
N ASP A 207 -7.14 -20.16 -10.60
CA ASP A 207 -7.42 -19.35 -11.80
C ASP A 207 -6.60 -18.05 -11.80
N SER A 208 -6.30 -17.52 -13.00
CA SER A 208 -5.56 -16.28 -13.22
C SER A 208 -6.49 -15.12 -13.58
N PHE A 209 -6.50 -14.06 -12.78
CA PHE A 209 -7.47 -12.97 -12.89
C PHE A 209 -6.91 -11.75 -13.63
N TYR A 210 -7.63 -11.28 -14.65
CA TYR A 210 -7.24 -10.10 -15.43
C TYR A 210 -7.60 -8.80 -14.70
N ILE A 211 -8.71 -8.81 -13.96
CA ILE A 211 -9.12 -7.72 -13.07
C ILE A 211 -9.56 -8.34 -11.74
N PHE A 212 -9.11 -7.76 -10.63
CA PHE A 212 -9.54 -8.09 -9.27
C PHE A 212 -9.31 -6.86 -8.38
N ASN A 213 -10.17 -5.85 -8.45
CA ASN A 213 -10.04 -4.66 -7.61
C ASN A 213 -11.39 -3.92 -7.40
N PRO A 214 -11.58 -3.22 -6.26
CA PRO A 214 -12.84 -2.55 -5.92
C PRO A 214 -13.24 -1.39 -6.84
N THR A 215 -12.36 -0.95 -7.74
CA THR A 215 -12.62 0.17 -8.66
C THR A 215 -13.06 -0.25 -10.07
N GLN A 216 -12.87 -1.53 -10.42
CA GLN A 216 -13.22 -2.07 -11.75
C GLN A 216 -14.13 -3.31 -11.65
N GLY A 217 -14.09 -4.04 -10.53
CA GLY A 217 -14.79 -5.32 -10.37
C GLY A 217 -13.83 -6.50 -10.45
N PHE A 218 -14.29 -7.57 -11.08
CA PHE A 218 -13.54 -8.81 -11.30
C PHE A 218 -13.69 -9.28 -12.76
N VAL A 219 -12.65 -9.91 -13.30
CA VAL A 219 -12.69 -10.58 -14.62
C VAL A 219 -11.75 -11.79 -14.61
N CYS A 220 -12.30 -12.97 -14.89
CA CYS A 220 -11.54 -14.12 -15.33
C CYS A 220 -11.67 -14.29 -16.85
N ARG A 221 -10.57 -14.36 -17.60
CA ARG A 221 -10.58 -14.58 -19.06
C ARG A 221 -10.10 -15.99 -19.37
N LYS A 222 -10.80 -16.71 -20.24
CA LYS A 222 -10.41 -18.07 -20.68
C LYS A 222 -9.06 -18.11 -21.39
N THR A 223 -8.70 -17.02 -22.07
CA THR A 223 -7.39 -16.83 -22.72
C THR A 223 -6.21 -16.88 -21.75
N ASP A 224 -6.47 -16.63 -20.47
CA ASP A 224 -5.45 -16.49 -19.43
C ASP A 224 -5.35 -17.77 -18.59
N GLN A 225 -6.29 -18.72 -18.77
CA GLN A 225 -6.31 -19.98 -18.01
C GLN A 225 -5.59 -21.10 -18.78
N PRO A 226 -4.66 -21.84 -18.15
CA PRO A 226 -4.05 -23.03 -18.77
C PRO A 226 -5.06 -24.13 -19.16
N SER A 227 -6.24 -24.13 -18.52
CA SER A 227 -7.39 -25.00 -18.80
C SER A 227 -8.24 -24.55 -20.00
N GLY A 228 -8.12 -23.29 -20.43
CA GLY A 228 -9.09 -22.65 -21.34
C GLY A 228 -10.47 -22.38 -20.71
N THR A 229 -10.63 -22.56 -19.40
CA THR A 229 -11.92 -22.42 -18.68
C THR A 229 -11.73 -21.70 -17.35
N CYS A 230 -12.50 -20.63 -17.13
CA CYS A 230 -12.72 -20.06 -15.81
C CYS A 230 -13.71 -20.91 -15.00
N ARG A 231 -13.62 -20.83 -13.68
CA ARG A 231 -14.79 -21.13 -12.82
C ARG A 231 -15.83 -20.01 -12.90
N ASP A 232 -16.95 -20.25 -12.24
CA ASP A 232 -18.10 -19.37 -12.09
C ASP A 232 -17.96 -18.57 -10.77
N TYR A 233 -17.96 -17.24 -10.83
CA TYR A 233 -17.67 -16.36 -9.69
C TYR A 233 -18.75 -15.31 -9.43
N LYS A 234 -18.93 -14.98 -8.15
CA LYS A 234 -19.73 -13.85 -7.69
C LYS A 234 -18.93 -12.89 -6.84
N VAL A 235 -19.26 -11.61 -6.94
CA VAL A 235 -18.58 -10.50 -6.27
C VAL A 235 -19.47 -9.82 -5.23
N ARG A 236 -18.87 -9.24 -4.20
CA ARG A 236 -19.51 -8.21 -3.38
C ARG A 236 -18.54 -7.08 -3.05
N PHE A 237 -19.10 -5.90 -2.79
CA PHE A 237 -18.34 -4.67 -2.60
C PHE A 237 -18.46 -4.17 -1.15
N GLY A 238 -17.33 -3.82 -0.55
CA GLY A 238 -17.26 -3.25 0.79
C GLY A 238 -17.35 -1.72 0.70
N CYS A 239 -18.50 -1.16 1.03
CA CYS A 239 -18.75 0.28 1.01
C CYS A 239 -18.56 0.92 2.39
N PRO A 240 -18.34 2.25 2.50
CA PRO A 240 -18.44 2.94 3.77
C PRO A 240 -19.90 2.85 4.28
N CYS A 241 -20.15 2.45 5.53
CA CYS A 241 -21.53 2.37 6.07
C CYS A 241 -22.26 3.74 6.15
N SER A 242 -21.55 4.85 5.96
CA SER A 242 -22.14 6.19 5.80
C SER A 242 -22.77 6.42 4.43
N TYR A 243 -22.53 5.52 3.45
CA TYR A 243 -23.19 5.56 2.15
C TYR A 243 -24.68 5.24 2.32
N LYS A 244 -25.53 6.14 1.84
CA LYS A 244 -26.98 5.91 1.75
C LYS A 244 -27.31 5.61 0.28
N PRO A 245 -27.83 4.42 -0.04
CA PRO A 245 -28.45 4.16 -1.33
C PRO A 245 -29.47 5.24 -1.67
N LEU A 246 -29.32 5.90 -2.82
CA LEU A 246 -30.33 6.85 -3.28
C LEU A 246 -31.64 6.10 -3.56
N PRO A 247 -32.80 6.60 -3.09
CA PRO A 247 -34.08 6.02 -3.45
C PRO A 247 -34.25 5.99 -4.97
N VAL A 248 -34.64 4.85 -5.53
CA VAL A 248 -34.83 4.66 -6.99
C VAL A 248 -35.75 5.72 -7.62
N LYS A 249 -36.67 6.30 -6.84
CA LYS A 249 -37.55 7.41 -7.25
C LYS A 249 -36.82 8.71 -7.59
N GLU A 250 -35.68 8.98 -6.95
CA GLU A 250 -34.85 10.17 -7.24
C GLU A 250 -33.95 9.93 -8.45
N ILE A 251 -33.43 8.71 -8.61
CA ILE A 251 -32.63 8.30 -9.78
C ILE A 251 -33.46 8.42 -11.07
N LEU A 252 -34.73 7.97 -11.06
CA LEU A 252 -35.61 8.07 -12.22
C LEU A 252 -35.96 9.52 -12.60
N ALA A 253 -35.95 10.46 -11.66
CA ALA A 253 -36.21 11.88 -11.94
C ALA A 253 -35.01 12.58 -12.61
N GLN A 254 -33.79 12.06 -12.44
CA GLN A 254 -32.58 12.59 -13.09
C GLN A 254 -32.35 12.05 -14.52
N LEU A 255 -33.23 11.16 -15.00
CA LEU A 255 -33.19 10.57 -16.34
C LEU A 255 -34.39 11.01 -17.20
N SER A 256 -35.13 12.04 -16.77
CA SER A 256 -36.34 12.56 -17.42
C SER A 256 -36.27 14.04 -17.82
N ASP A 257 -35.14 14.71 -17.61
CA ASP A 257 -34.81 16.09 -18.01
C ASP A 257 -33.71 16.09 -19.10
#